data_AF-A0A3B5KPB3-F1
#
_entry.id   AF-A0A3B5KPB3-F1
#
_cell.length_a   1.000
_cell.length_b   1.000
_cell.length_c   1.000
_cell.angle_alpha   90.00
_cell.angle_beta   90.00
_cell.angle_gamma   90.00
#
_symmetry.space_group_name_H-M   'P 1'
#
loop_
_entity.id
_entity.type
_entity.pdbx_description
1 polymer ?
#
loop_
_entity_poly.entity_id
_entity_poly.type
_entity_poly.pdbx_seq_one_letter_code
_entity_poly.pdbx_strand_id
1 'polypeptide(L)'
;MYLWDILVGDQQNGQILSLGTGCDHKAVIEHELLHALGFYHEQSRTDRDDYVDIWLDQIKFSTGLEHNFNKYNDDFITDQNTAYDYESVMHYRPFSFNKNESIPTVTTKIPEFYNIIGQYLDFSKMDTLRLNRMYNCSGPLTLLDQCSFEYASICGMIQSSNDDADWVHLKSSAGDEDHTLLGRCRDAGYFMYFNTRTGDPLQSALLESRTLYPKRKLQCLQFFYKMTGSAQDKLVVWAKMDDGTGTVRKMKKIHTFYADSEHSWKIAHVPLEIDVKFRYAFQATRGDPTASTGGIYIDDISLTETHCPNAVWTIRNFSKIMEMANVNTVLDSPRFYSREGYGYGIRIMPLTSYSDYTGNYVGLYFHLTSGENDAVMKWPAVNHQATLVVMDQDPDILQRMSSARSLTTDLTTTSDGQFLWDNPSKVGKYDPACQCYRGTSWGWRNFIKHFDLRRRNYLKDDDLIIFADFEDLILPQCKQNSSFSIDITSLIKTEVPIVSHG
;
A
#
# COMPACT_ATOMS: atom_id res chain seq x y z
N MET A 1 15.39 -16.59 -12.40
CA MET A 1 15.37 -16.27 -10.96
C MET A 1 16.01 -17.47 -10.27
N TYR A 2 17.12 -17.28 -9.57
CA TYR A 2 17.82 -18.39 -8.90
C TYR A 2 17.46 -18.32 -7.42
N LEU A 3 16.35 -18.94 -7.06
CA LEU A 3 16.02 -19.33 -5.69
C LEU A 3 16.24 -20.84 -5.63
N TRP A 4 17.14 -21.30 -4.76
CA TRP A 4 17.46 -22.71 -4.57
C TRP A 4 17.19 -23.09 -3.10
N ASP A 5 16.64 -24.29 -2.90
CA ASP A 5 16.55 -25.05 -1.65
C ASP A 5 16.21 -24.25 -0.39
N ILE A 6 14.96 -23.76 -0.34
CA ILE A 6 14.44 -23.16 0.89
C ILE A 6 13.90 -24.25 1.78
N LEU A 7 14.50 -24.37 2.96
CA LEU A 7 14.01 -25.22 4.04
C LEU A 7 12.69 -24.62 4.56
N VAL A 8 11.69 -25.47 4.80
CA VAL A 8 10.38 -25.04 5.26
C VAL A 8 10.28 -25.20 6.77
N GLY A 9 9.91 -24.12 7.46
CA GLY A 9 9.81 -24.05 8.92
C GLY A 9 11.16 -23.86 9.64
N ASP A 10 11.11 -23.67 10.96
CA ASP A 10 12.30 -23.46 11.79
C ASP A 10 13.19 -24.72 11.87
N GLN A 11 14.43 -24.57 11.41
CA GLN A 11 15.45 -25.64 11.39
C GLN A 11 16.27 -25.74 12.69
N GLN A 12 16.00 -24.88 13.68
CA GLN A 12 16.61 -24.85 15.03
C GLN A 12 18.13 -24.54 15.10
N ASN A 13 18.82 -24.40 13.96
CA ASN A 13 20.26 -24.17 13.87
C ASN A 13 20.63 -22.91 13.07
N GLY A 14 19.67 -22.01 12.87
CA GLY A 14 19.78 -20.86 11.98
C GLY A 14 19.56 -21.25 10.51
N GLN A 15 18.83 -20.43 9.77
CA GLN A 15 18.47 -20.71 8.38
C GLN A 15 18.95 -19.61 7.45
N ILE A 16 19.42 -20.01 6.26
CA ILE A 16 19.78 -19.09 5.18
C ILE A 16 18.55 -18.88 4.30
N LEU A 17 18.18 -17.63 4.06
CA LEU A 17 17.17 -17.24 3.09
C LEU A 17 17.85 -16.37 2.03
N SER A 18 17.90 -16.88 0.80
CA SER A 18 18.67 -16.25 -0.28
C SER A 18 17.79 -15.37 -1.15
N LEU A 19 18.03 -14.05 -1.14
CA LEU A 19 17.44 -13.10 -2.07
C LEU A 19 18.47 -12.74 -3.14
N GLY A 20 18.39 -13.41 -4.30
CA GLY A 20 19.30 -13.17 -5.43
C GLY A 20 18.97 -11.90 -6.22
N THR A 21 19.77 -11.63 -7.26
CA THR A 21 19.50 -10.52 -8.19
C THR A 21 18.09 -10.64 -8.79
N GLY A 22 17.30 -9.57 -8.69
CA GLY A 22 15.91 -9.53 -9.16
C GLY A 22 14.89 -10.19 -8.21
N CYS A 23 15.30 -10.50 -6.97
CA CYS A 23 14.41 -10.99 -5.90
C CYS A 23 14.08 -9.89 -4.87
N ASP A 24 14.54 -8.66 -5.12
CA ASP A 24 14.32 -7.45 -4.31
C ASP A 24 12.90 -6.87 -4.50
N HIS A 25 11.91 -7.76 -4.58
CA HIS A 25 10.49 -7.43 -4.71
C HIS A 25 9.77 -7.84 -3.44
N LYS A 26 8.91 -6.96 -2.90
CA LYS A 26 8.15 -7.19 -1.66
C LYS A 26 7.51 -8.58 -1.63
N ALA A 27 6.71 -8.91 -2.64
CA ALA A 27 6.00 -10.19 -2.71
C ALA A 27 6.92 -11.43 -2.78
N VAL A 28 8.13 -11.30 -3.35
CA VAL A 28 9.12 -12.39 -3.35
C VAL A 28 9.68 -12.58 -1.94
N ILE A 29 10.02 -11.49 -1.26
CA ILE A 29 10.49 -11.56 0.12
C ILE A 29 9.43 -12.18 1.04
N GLU A 30 8.17 -11.78 0.86
CA GLU A 30 7.01 -12.34 1.56
C GLU A 30 6.81 -13.83 1.29
N HIS A 31 6.94 -14.26 0.02
CA HIS A 31 6.90 -15.67 -0.37
C HIS A 31 7.97 -16.50 0.34
N GLU A 32 9.22 -16.03 0.33
CA GLU A 32 10.31 -16.76 0.98
C GLU A 32 10.19 -16.76 2.51
N LEU A 33 9.67 -15.69 3.09
CA LEU A 33 9.38 -15.64 4.53
C LEU A 33 8.25 -16.60 4.91
N LEU A 34 7.23 -16.78 4.07
CA LEU A 34 6.20 -17.79 4.32
C LEU A 34 6.77 -19.21 4.31
N HIS A 35 7.67 -19.53 3.39
CA HIS A 35 8.40 -20.81 3.43
C HIS A 35 9.15 -20.98 4.76
N ALA A 36 9.92 -19.98 5.18
CA ALA A 36 10.61 -19.97 6.46
C ALA A 36 9.65 -20.14 7.67
N LEU A 37 8.44 -19.60 7.57
CA LEU A 37 7.39 -19.72 8.59
C LEU A 37 6.62 -21.05 8.55
N GLY A 38 6.91 -21.94 7.60
CA GLY A 38 6.36 -23.30 7.52
C GLY A 38 5.34 -23.54 6.41
N PHE A 39 5.21 -22.63 5.45
CA PHE A 39 4.26 -22.77 4.34
C PHE A 39 4.91 -23.50 3.15
N TYR A 40 4.17 -24.43 2.56
CA TYR A 40 4.46 -24.93 1.22
C TYR A 40 3.68 -24.12 0.18
N HIS A 41 3.99 -24.34 -1.09
CA HIS A 41 3.23 -23.71 -2.17
C HIS A 41 1.76 -24.11 -2.15
N GLU A 42 0.88 -23.20 -2.57
CA GLU A 42 -0.57 -23.44 -2.56
C GLU A 42 -0.94 -24.58 -3.53
N GLN A 43 -0.26 -24.65 -4.68
CA GLN A 43 -0.44 -25.78 -5.60
C GLN A 43 0.14 -27.10 -5.09
N SER A 44 0.76 -27.16 -3.91
CA SER A 44 1.22 -28.41 -3.28
C SER A 44 0.22 -29.00 -2.29
N ARG A 45 -0.97 -28.38 -2.14
CA ARG A 45 -2.06 -28.90 -1.32
C ARG A 45 -2.51 -30.30 -1.76
N THR A 46 -3.05 -31.05 -0.80
CA THR A 46 -3.58 -32.42 -0.99
C THR A 46 -4.73 -32.45 -2.01
N ASP A 47 -5.59 -31.44 -1.95
CA ASP A 47 -6.78 -31.21 -2.77
C ASP A 47 -6.50 -30.42 -4.08
N ARG A 48 -5.25 -30.04 -4.39
CA ARG A 48 -4.94 -29.14 -5.51
C ARG A 48 -5.46 -29.61 -6.88
N ASP A 49 -5.50 -30.93 -7.09
CA ASP A 49 -5.96 -31.52 -8.36
C ASP A 49 -7.48 -31.34 -8.58
N ASP A 50 -8.25 -30.85 -7.61
CA ASP A 50 -9.65 -30.46 -7.80
C ASP A 50 -9.80 -29.05 -8.39
N TYR A 51 -8.74 -28.23 -8.32
CA TYR A 51 -8.74 -26.81 -8.69
C TYR A 51 -7.85 -26.50 -9.89
N VAL A 52 -6.73 -27.21 -10.02
CA VAL A 52 -5.74 -27.02 -11.09
C VAL A 52 -5.32 -28.35 -11.72
N ASP A 53 -4.93 -28.29 -12.98
CA ASP A 53 -4.26 -29.39 -13.68
C ASP A 53 -2.75 -29.08 -13.77
N ILE A 54 -1.91 -30.04 -13.39
CA ILE A 54 -0.45 -29.96 -13.49
C ILE A 54 0.03 -30.79 -14.68
N TRP A 55 0.62 -30.12 -15.67
CA TRP A 55 1.15 -30.73 -16.89
C TRP A 55 2.60 -31.14 -16.70
N LEU A 56 2.81 -32.26 -16.00
CA LEU A 56 4.16 -32.75 -15.65
C LEU A 56 5.07 -32.95 -16.87
N ASP A 57 4.50 -33.37 -18.00
CA ASP A 57 5.21 -33.55 -19.26
C ASP A 57 5.69 -32.23 -19.90
N GLN A 58 5.15 -31.09 -19.44
CA GLN A 58 5.52 -29.75 -19.88
C GLN A 58 6.56 -29.09 -18.98
N ILE A 59 7.00 -29.72 -17.89
CA ILE A 59 8.05 -29.22 -16.99
C ILE A 59 9.44 -29.46 -17.60
N LYS A 60 10.39 -28.55 -17.35
CA LYS A 60 11.81 -28.70 -17.78
C LYS A 60 12.49 -29.90 -17.09
N PHE A 61 12.42 -31.07 -17.73
CA PHE A 61 12.95 -32.33 -17.21
C PHE A 61 14.46 -32.35 -16.96
N SER A 62 15.25 -31.57 -17.71
CA SER A 62 16.71 -31.54 -17.61
C SER A 62 17.25 -30.91 -16.32
N THR A 63 16.37 -30.53 -15.39
CA THR A 63 16.73 -29.77 -14.19
C THR A 63 16.27 -30.40 -12.87
N GLY A 64 15.54 -31.52 -12.91
CA GLY A 64 15.03 -32.19 -11.70
C GLY A 64 14.03 -31.34 -10.90
N LEU A 65 13.37 -30.37 -11.53
CA LEU A 65 12.48 -29.39 -10.90
C LEU A 65 11.05 -29.89 -10.68
N GLU A 66 10.74 -31.14 -11.03
CA GLU A 66 9.44 -31.77 -10.84
C GLU A 66 9.02 -31.78 -9.37
N HIS A 67 9.99 -31.86 -8.45
CA HIS A 67 9.73 -31.85 -7.01
C HIS A 67 9.01 -30.58 -6.53
N ASN A 68 9.14 -29.47 -7.25
CA ASN A 68 8.44 -28.20 -6.97
C ASN A 68 6.92 -28.29 -7.19
N PHE A 69 6.45 -29.37 -7.83
CA PHE A 69 5.04 -29.63 -8.08
C PHE A 69 4.54 -30.84 -7.29
N ASN A 70 5.31 -31.32 -6.31
CA ASN A 70 4.86 -32.39 -5.43
C ASN A 70 3.65 -31.95 -4.61
N LYS A 71 2.70 -32.87 -4.44
CA LYS A 71 1.70 -32.76 -3.38
C LYS A 71 2.28 -33.35 -2.11
N TYR A 72 1.86 -32.80 -0.98
CA TYR A 72 2.11 -33.40 0.32
C TYR A 72 0.83 -34.06 0.83
N ASN A 73 0.93 -34.87 1.89
CA ASN A 73 -0.21 -35.56 2.51
C ASN A 73 -0.74 -34.76 3.71
N ASP A 74 -1.97 -35.05 4.16
CA ASP A 74 -2.62 -34.36 5.29
C ASP A 74 -1.92 -34.60 6.66
N ASP A 75 -1.05 -35.60 6.75
CA ASP A 75 -0.20 -35.83 7.93
C ASP A 75 1.06 -34.94 7.97
N PHE A 76 1.39 -34.31 6.84
CA PHE A 76 2.57 -33.44 6.69
C PHE A 76 2.21 -31.97 6.51
N ILE A 77 1.14 -31.67 5.77
CA ILE A 77 0.62 -30.30 5.61
C ILE A 77 -0.80 -30.18 6.15
N THR A 78 -1.20 -28.97 6.46
CA THR A 78 -2.58 -28.66 6.85
C THR A 78 -3.10 -27.47 6.05
N ASP A 79 -4.34 -27.58 5.59
CA ASP A 79 -5.07 -26.47 4.97
C ASP A 79 -5.56 -25.44 5.99
N GLN A 80 -5.40 -25.70 7.30
CA GLN A 80 -5.93 -24.88 8.38
C GLN A 80 -7.44 -24.60 8.23
N ASN A 81 -8.19 -25.51 7.60
CA ASN A 81 -9.60 -25.35 7.25
C ASN A 81 -9.88 -24.06 6.47
N THR A 82 -9.12 -23.84 5.39
CA THR A 82 -9.35 -22.77 4.41
C THR A 82 -9.55 -23.33 3.00
N ALA A 83 -10.38 -22.65 2.21
CA ALA A 83 -10.55 -22.97 0.79
C ALA A 83 -9.22 -22.86 0.03
N TYR A 84 -9.14 -23.49 -1.15
CA TYR A 84 -8.02 -23.33 -2.08
C TYR A 84 -7.95 -21.88 -2.57
N ASP A 85 -6.76 -21.28 -2.49
CA ASP A 85 -6.59 -19.87 -2.78
C ASP A 85 -5.80 -19.62 -4.07
N TYR A 86 -6.52 -19.35 -5.17
CA TYR A 86 -5.91 -18.97 -6.44
C TYR A 86 -5.11 -17.66 -6.36
N GLU A 87 -5.36 -16.80 -5.38
CA GLU A 87 -4.65 -15.52 -5.20
C GLU A 87 -3.47 -15.62 -4.22
N SER A 88 -3.20 -16.80 -3.66
CA SER A 88 -2.08 -16.98 -2.72
C SER A 88 -0.76 -16.54 -3.36
N VAL A 89 0.04 -15.78 -2.60
CA VAL A 89 1.42 -15.44 -3.01
C VAL A 89 2.30 -16.70 -3.13
N MET A 90 1.86 -17.79 -2.49
CA MET A 90 2.49 -19.11 -2.54
C MET A 90 2.06 -19.94 -3.75
N HIS A 91 1.20 -19.43 -4.64
CA HIS A 91 0.76 -20.15 -5.83
C HIS A 91 1.67 -19.88 -7.03
N TYR A 92 2.01 -20.92 -7.79
CA TYR A 92 2.76 -20.78 -9.04
C TYR A 92 1.96 -20.13 -10.17
N ARG A 93 2.67 -19.43 -11.07
CA ARG A 93 2.12 -18.90 -12.33
C ARG A 93 1.88 -20.03 -13.34
N PRO A 94 1.01 -19.84 -14.34
CA PRO A 94 0.71 -20.86 -15.36
C PRO A 94 1.95 -21.39 -16.09
N PHE A 95 2.94 -20.54 -16.35
CA PHE A 95 4.14 -20.88 -17.13
C PHE A 95 5.38 -21.19 -16.26
N SER A 96 5.20 -21.50 -14.98
CA SER A 96 6.34 -21.76 -14.07
C SER A 96 7.11 -23.01 -14.49
N PHE A 97 8.42 -22.89 -14.75
CA PHE A 97 9.30 -24.00 -15.13
C PHE A 97 8.91 -24.77 -16.41
N ASN A 98 8.19 -24.14 -17.34
CA ASN A 98 7.75 -24.76 -18.58
C ASN A 98 8.89 -25.02 -19.58
N LYS A 99 8.85 -26.16 -20.28
CA LYS A 99 9.81 -26.52 -21.33
C LYS A 99 9.68 -25.65 -22.58
N ASN A 100 8.45 -25.25 -22.90
CA ASN A 100 8.10 -24.42 -24.04
C ASN A 100 7.42 -23.16 -23.52
N GLU A 101 7.98 -21.99 -23.82
CA GLU A 101 7.52 -20.68 -23.35
C GLU A 101 6.04 -20.41 -23.64
N SER A 102 5.47 -21.05 -24.66
CA SER A 102 4.07 -20.89 -25.06
C SER A 102 3.11 -21.92 -24.47
N ILE A 103 3.58 -22.89 -23.69
CA ILE A 103 2.74 -23.94 -23.08
C ILE A 103 2.82 -23.83 -21.55
N PRO A 104 1.68 -23.73 -20.85
CA PRO A 104 1.68 -23.67 -19.39
C PRO A 104 1.98 -25.04 -18.76
N THR A 105 2.56 -25.02 -17.57
CA THR A 105 2.71 -26.18 -16.66
C THR A 105 1.55 -26.31 -15.69
N VAL A 106 0.82 -25.22 -15.44
CA VAL A 106 -0.35 -25.18 -14.55
C VAL A 106 -1.51 -24.51 -15.28
N THR A 107 -2.67 -25.16 -15.30
CA THR A 107 -3.92 -24.56 -15.78
C THR A 107 -4.98 -24.66 -14.69
N THR A 108 -5.75 -23.59 -14.49
CA THR A 108 -6.91 -23.64 -13.58
C THR A 108 -8.07 -24.34 -14.27
N LYS A 109 -8.81 -25.18 -13.53
CA LYS A 109 -10.00 -25.84 -14.08
C LYS A 109 -11.13 -24.87 -14.39
N ILE A 110 -11.21 -23.79 -13.62
CA ILE A 110 -12.09 -22.64 -13.85
C ILE A 110 -11.25 -21.57 -14.57
N PRO A 111 -11.55 -21.24 -15.85
CA PRO A 111 -10.74 -20.33 -16.66
C PRO A 111 -10.56 -18.92 -16.08
N GLU A 112 -11.53 -18.44 -15.31
CA GLU A 112 -11.54 -17.09 -14.71
C GLU A 112 -10.36 -16.89 -13.73
N PHE A 113 -9.83 -17.96 -13.14
CA PHE A 113 -8.68 -17.88 -12.22
C PHE A 113 -7.32 -17.98 -12.91
N TYR A 114 -7.28 -18.24 -14.22
CA TYR A 114 -6.01 -18.46 -14.95
C TYR A 114 -5.06 -17.26 -14.87
N ASN A 115 -5.61 -16.04 -14.93
CA ASN A 115 -4.84 -14.80 -14.83
C ASN A 115 -4.61 -14.33 -13.38
N ILE A 116 -5.21 -15.00 -12.40
CA ILE A 116 -5.11 -14.69 -10.97
C ILE A 116 -3.94 -15.44 -10.34
N ILE A 117 -3.74 -16.70 -10.70
CA ILE A 117 -2.68 -17.53 -10.11
C ILE A 117 -1.27 -16.97 -10.34
N GLY A 118 -0.46 -17.02 -9.28
CA GLY A 118 0.90 -16.49 -9.28
C GLY A 118 0.99 -14.97 -9.39
N GLN A 119 0.07 -14.29 -8.71
CA GLN A 119 0.18 -12.87 -8.38
C GLN A 119 1.41 -12.59 -7.51
N TYR A 120 2.01 -11.40 -7.66
CA TYR A 120 3.17 -10.94 -6.87
C TYR A 120 2.94 -9.49 -6.42
N LEU A 121 1.80 -9.26 -5.76
CA LEU A 121 1.37 -7.99 -5.21
C LEU A 121 1.67 -7.95 -3.70
N ASP A 122 1.07 -8.87 -2.95
CA ASP A 122 1.10 -8.95 -1.48
C ASP A 122 0.61 -10.32 -1.01
N PHE A 123 0.55 -10.55 0.31
CA PHE A 123 -0.21 -11.66 0.88
C PHE A 123 -1.69 -11.58 0.50
N SER A 124 -2.28 -12.74 0.20
CA SER A 124 -3.72 -12.83 0.09
C SER A 124 -4.39 -12.81 1.48
N LYS A 125 -5.71 -12.66 1.48
CA LYS A 125 -6.53 -12.84 2.69
C LYS A 125 -6.34 -14.24 3.32
N MET A 126 -6.20 -15.29 2.50
CA MET A 126 -6.07 -16.65 3.01
C MET A 126 -4.66 -16.93 3.51
N ASP A 127 -3.62 -16.37 2.87
CA ASP A 127 -2.24 -16.45 3.35
C ASP A 127 -2.15 -15.91 4.78
N THR A 128 -2.65 -14.69 5.01
CA THR A 128 -2.66 -14.06 6.34
C THR A 128 -3.56 -14.80 7.33
N LEU A 129 -4.73 -15.30 6.93
CA LEU A 129 -5.60 -16.09 7.80
C LEU A 129 -4.92 -17.37 8.29
N ARG A 130 -4.29 -18.13 7.39
CA ARG A 130 -3.59 -19.38 7.75
C ARG A 130 -2.39 -19.10 8.64
N LEU A 131 -1.62 -18.06 8.34
CA LEU A 131 -0.47 -17.66 9.15
C LEU A 131 -0.90 -17.26 10.55
N ASN A 132 -1.96 -16.44 10.67
CA ASN A 132 -2.49 -16.02 11.95
C ASN A 132 -3.04 -17.19 12.78
N ARG A 133 -3.68 -18.18 12.16
CA ARG A 133 -4.11 -19.43 12.83
C ARG A 133 -2.91 -20.24 13.32
N MET A 134 -1.88 -20.40 12.49
CA MET A 134 -0.69 -21.18 12.81
C MET A 134 0.08 -20.60 14.01
N TYR A 135 0.14 -19.28 14.13
CA TYR A 135 0.88 -18.59 15.20
C TYR A 135 -0.02 -17.97 16.28
N ASN A 136 -1.32 -18.27 16.29
CA ASN A 136 -2.31 -17.73 17.23
C ASN A 136 -2.28 -16.18 17.34
N CYS A 137 -2.07 -15.50 16.21
CA CYS A 137 -2.00 -14.05 16.16
C CYS A 137 -3.37 -13.43 16.50
N SER A 138 -3.41 -12.60 17.54
CA SER A 138 -4.65 -11.92 17.95
C SER A 138 -4.92 -10.61 17.19
N GLY A 139 -3.92 -10.10 16.47
CA GLY A 139 -4.01 -8.88 15.68
C GLY A 139 -2.64 -8.38 15.25
N PRO A 140 -2.59 -7.46 14.27
CA PRO A 140 -1.35 -6.87 13.79
C PRO A 140 -0.67 -6.01 14.86
N LEU A 141 0.66 -5.88 14.76
CA LEU A 141 1.43 -4.99 15.63
C LEU A 141 1.10 -3.52 15.37
N THR A 142 0.93 -3.14 14.10
CA THR A 142 0.93 -1.74 13.66
C THR A 142 -0.47 -1.15 13.42
N LEU A 143 -1.55 -1.92 13.30
CA LEU A 143 -2.88 -1.33 13.12
C LEU A 143 -3.45 -0.90 14.48
N LEU A 144 -3.78 0.38 14.64
CA LEU A 144 -4.43 0.91 15.85
C LEU A 144 -5.93 1.10 15.68
N ASP A 145 -6.35 1.60 14.52
CA ASP A 145 -7.75 1.89 14.25
C ASP A 145 -8.10 1.79 12.76
N GLN A 146 -9.36 1.48 12.48
CA GLN A 146 -9.96 1.51 11.16
C GLN A 146 -11.46 1.76 11.26
N CYS A 147 -11.98 2.64 10.41
CA CYS A 147 -13.40 2.94 10.36
C CYS A 147 -13.86 3.40 8.97
N SER A 148 -14.70 2.58 8.34
CA SER A 148 -15.41 2.87 7.08
C SER A 148 -16.89 3.23 7.30
N PHE A 149 -17.30 3.44 8.57
CA PHE A 149 -18.66 3.83 8.96
C PHE A 149 -19.83 2.90 8.55
N GLU A 150 -19.57 1.71 8.03
CA GLU A 150 -20.63 0.77 7.57
C GLU A 150 -21.57 0.26 8.68
N TYR A 151 -21.20 0.42 9.94
CA TYR A 151 -22.00 0.01 11.10
C TYR A 151 -22.47 1.20 11.93
N ALA A 152 -23.68 1.11 12.49
CA ALA A 152 -24.28 2.15 13.33
C ALA A 152 -23.47 2.48 14.61
N SER A 153 -22.56 1.60 15.02
CA SER A 153 -21.66 1.87 16.14
C SER A 153 -20.56 2.88 15.81
N ILE A 154 -20.39 3.25 14.53
CA ILE A 154 -19.36 4.18 14.03
C ILE A 154 -17.98 3.89 14.63
N CYS A 155 -17.63 2.61 14.77
CA CYS A 155 -16.36 2.12 15.30
C CYS A 155 -16.06 2.59 16.75
N GLY A 156 -17.09 3.02 17.49
CA GLY A 156 -16.99 3.59 18.83
C GLY A 156 -16.48 5.02 18.85
N MET A 157 -16.51 5.73 17.71
CA MET A 157 -16.28 7.18 17.68
C MET A 157 -17.40 7.90 18.44
N ILE A 158 -17.05 9.04 19.04
CA ILE A 158 -17.98 9.85 19.83
C ILE A 158 -18.00 11.27 19.29
N GLN A 159 -19.13 11.94 19.48
CA GLN A 159 -19.26 13.36 19.19
C GLN A 159 -19.23 14.14 20.50
N SER A 160 -18.67 15.35 20.46
CA SER A 160 -18.82 16.29 21.56
C SER A 160 -20.28 16.73 21.66
N SER A 161 -20.70 17.12 22.87
CA SER A 161 -22.01 17.76 23.13
C SER A 161 -21.86 19.21 23.56
N ASN A 162 -20.62 19.70 23.64
CA ASN A 162 -20.26 21.04 24.09
C ASN A 162 -19.86 21.97 22.94
N ASP A 163 -20.06 21.54 21.70
CA ASP A 163 -19.81 22.27 20.45
C ASP A 163 -21.14 22.69 19.79
N ASP A 164 -21.03 23.47 18.73
CA ASP A 164 -22.17 24.23 18.18
C ASP A 164 -23.00 23.43 17.17
N ALA A 165 -22.47 22.30 16.67
CA ALA A 165 -23.09 21.47 15.65
C ALA A 165 -22.54 20.03 15.69
N ASP A 166 -23.20 19.12 14.98
CA ASP A 166 -22.86 17.70 14.97
C ASP A 166 -22.46 17.20 13.57
N TRP A 167 -21.59 16.19 13.54
CA TRP A 167 -21.43 15.30 12.41
C TRP A 167 -22.65 14.36 12.30
N VAL A 168 -23.04 14.02 11.09
CA VAL A 168 -24.17 13.13 10.84
C VAL A 168 -23.65 11.87 10.13
N HIS A 169 -23.98 10.71 10.68
CA HIS A 169 -23.78 9.42 10.01
C HIS A 169 -24.82 9.30 8.91
N LEU A 170 -24.41 9.49 7.66
CA LEU A 170 -25.30 9.53 6.51
C LEU A 170 -25.10 8.30 5.63
N LYS A 171 -26.23 7.85 5.08
CA LYS A 171 -26.28 6.80 4.08
C LYS A 171 -25.96 7.38 2.71
N SER A 172 -25.15 6.65 1.95
CA SER A 172 -24.81 6.92 0.55
C SER A 172 -26.08 7.08 -0.31
N SER A 173 -26.04 8.06 -1.22
CA SER A 173 -27.11 8.31 -2.19
C SER A 173 -26.53 8.81 -3.52
N ALA A 174 -27.30 8.74 -4.60
CA ALA A 174 -26.81 9.15 -5.92
C ALA A 174 -26.37 10.63 -5.93
N GLY A 175 -25.12 10.89 -6.31
CA GLY A 175 -24.47 12.20 -6.27
C GLY A 175 -23.77 12.55 -4.95
N ASP A 176 -24.01 11.76 -3.90
CA ASP A 176 -23.36 11.85 -2.59
C ASP A 176 -22.93 10.45 -2.15
N GLU A 177 -22.16 9.78 -3.01
CA GLU A 177 -21.68 8.42 -2.76
C GLU A 177 -20.59 8.40 -1.67
N ASP A 178 -20.68 7.40 -0.79
CA ASP A 178 -19.62 6.99 0.14
C ASP A 178 -18.37 6.55 -0.63
N HIS A 179 -17.21 6.73 -0.01
CA HIS A 179 -15.98 6.30 -0.65
C HIS A 179 -15.88 4.77 -0.62
N THR A 180 -16.29 4.10 0.45
CA THR A 180 -16.19 2.64 0.62
C THR A 180 -16.67 1.87 -0.62
N LEU A 181 -17.88 2.14 -1.08
CA LEU A 181 -18.58 1.40 -2.15
C LEU A 181 -18.74 2.20 -3.46
N LEU A 182 -18.63 3.53 -3.44
CA LEU A 182 -18.83 4.41 -4.61
C LEU A 182 -20.08 4.07 -5.43
N GLY A 183 -21.18 3.74 -4.77
CA GLY A 183 -22.42 3.38 -5.45
C GLY A 183 -22.40 2.06 -6.23
N ARG A 184 -21.34 1.24 -6.15
CA ARG A 184 -21.32 -0.14 -6.70
C ARG A 184 -22.44 -1.00 -6.13
N CYS A 185 -22.86 -0.70 -4.90
CA CYS A 185 -24.09 -1.20 -4.31
C CYS A 185 -25.07 -0.05 -4.14
N ARG A 186 -26.17 -0.07 -4.92
CA ARG A 186 -27.22 0.94 -4.82
C ARG A 186 -27.80 0.96 -3.40
N ASP A 187 -27.95 2.15 -2.83
CA ASP A 187 -28.50 2.38 -1.49
C ASP A 187 -27.75 1.59 -0.39
N ALA A 188 -26.44 1.50 -0.48
CA ALA A 188 -25.54 0.92 0.52
C ALA A 188 -24.30 1.81 0.69
N GLY A 189 -23.63 1.72 1.83
CA GLY A 189 -22.48 2.55 2.16
C GLY A 189 -22.84 3.72 3.08
N TYR A 190 -21.90 4.10 3.94
CA TYR A 190 -22.07 5.18 4.89
C TYR A 190 -20.82 6.04 5.03
N PHE A 191 -21.00 7.29 5.42
CA PHE A 191 -19.91 8.22 5.74
C PHE A 191 -20.33 9.17 6.85
N MET A 192 -19.37 9.94 7.38
CA MET A 192 -19.67 11.05 8.27
C MET A 192 -19.70 12.36 7.49
N TYR A 193 -20.76 13.14 7.70
CA TYR A 193 -21.02 14.39 6.99
C TYR A 193 -21.29 15.55 7.94
N PHE A 194 -20.70 16.69 7.64
CA PHE A 194 -20.97 17.96 8.29
C PHE A 194 -21.60 18.94 7.30
N ASN A 195 -22.82 19.38 7.59
CA ASN A 195 -23.55 20.31 6.74
C ASN A 195 -23.04 21.75 6.88
N THR A 196 -22.58 22.35 5.77
CA THR A 196 -22.14 23.74 5.73
C THR A 196 -23.11 24.69 4.99
N ARG A 197 -24.23 24.18 4.47
CA ARG A 197 -25.27 24.99 3.78
C ARG A 197 -26.09 25.86 4.73
N THR A 198 -26.29 25.40 5.96
CA THR A 198 -27.21 26.03 6.93
C THR A 198 -26.55 26.14 8.30
N GLY A 199 -26.89 27.21 9.02
CA GLY A 199 -26.34 27.52 10.35
C GLY A 199 -25.34 28.68 10.30
N ASP A 200 -24.78 29.05 11.44
CA ASP A 200 -23.92 30.24 11.54
C ASP A 200 -22.47 29.94 11.11
N PRO A 201 -21.75 30.93 10.56
CA PRO A 201 -20.31 30.83 10.33
C PRO A 201 -19.55 30.49 11.62
N LEU A 202 -18.43 29.79 11.51
CA LEU A 202 -17.54 29.35 12.60
C LEU A 202 -18.10 28.27 13.54
N GLN A 203 -19.39 27.93 13.46
CA GLN A 203 -19.91 26.75 14.15
C GLN A 203 -19.11 25.51 13.72
N SER A 204 -18.77 24.70 14.72
CA SER A 204 -17.92 23.53 14.54
C SER A 204 -18.55 22.28 15.11
N ALA A 205 -18.20 21.13 14.52
CA ALA A 205 -18.52 19.81 15.02
C ALA A 205 -17.25 18.99 15.24
N LEU A 206 -17.14 18.29 16.37
CA LEU A 206 -16.00 17.48 16.76
C LEU A 206 -16.37 16.00 16.85
N LEU A 207 -15.74 15.18 16.00
CA LEU A 207 -15.82 13.72 16.05
C LEU A 207 -14.49 13.15 16.60
N GLU A 208 -14.52 12.53 17.77
CA GLU A 208 -13.35 11.92 18.42
C GLU A 208 -13.35 10.39 18.25
N SER A 209 -12.17 9.80 18.01
CA SER A 209 -11.98 8.34 18.05
C SER A 209 -12.26 7.78 19.46
N ARG A 210 -12.32 6.46 19.60
CA ARG A 210 -12.15 5.80 20.91
C ARG A 210 -10.74 6.08 21.45
N THR A 211 -10.50 5.74 22.72
CA THR A 211 -9.15 5.79 23.28
C THR A 211 -8.27 4.70 22.67
N LEU A 212 -7.10 5.10 22.16
CA LEU A 212 -6.13 4.27 21.47
C LEU A 212 -4.84 4.16 22.28
N TYR A 213 -4.14 3.04 22.12
CA TYR A 213 -2.96 2.67 22.90
C TYR A 213 -1.78 2.40 21.96
N PRO A 214 -0.98 3.41 21.63
CA PRO A 214 0.16 3.24 20.72
C PRO A 214 1.22 2.32 21.34
N LYS A 215 1.84 1.47 20.52
CA LYS A 215 3.00 0.63 20.87
C LYS A 215 4.29 1.18 20.29
N ARG A 216 4.21 2.07 19.30
CA ARG A 216 5.34 2.77 18.68
C ARG A 216 5.11 4.28 18.78
N LYS A 217 6.19 5.07 18.64
CA LYS A 217 6.15 6.54 18.77
C LYS A 217 5.81 7.28 17.48
N LEU A 218 5.41 6.56 16.44
CA LEU A 218 5.14 7.10 15.12
C LEU A 218 3.86 6.46 14.60
N GLN A 219 2.96 7.27 14.05
CA GLN A 219 1.74 6.81 13.43
C GLN A 219 1.44 7.60 12.15
N CYS A 220 0.69 6.98 11.24
CA CYS A 220 0.10 7.62 10.10
C CYS A 220 -1.43 7.49 10.18
N LEU A 221 -2.10 8.62 10.34
CA LEU A 221 -3.55 8.71 10.19
C LEU A 221 -3.87 8.97 8.72
N GLN A 222 -4.53 8.02 8.09
CA GLN A 222 -5.00 8.11 6.71
C GLN A 222 -6.52 8.12 6.69
N PHE A 223 -7.13 8.95 5.85
CA PHE A 223 -8.57 8.96 5.64
C PHE A 223 -8.91 9.59 4.29
N PHE A 224 -10.08 9.28 3.76
CA PHE A 224 -10.63 9.95 2.60
C PHE A 224 -11.53 11.10 3.05
N TYR A 225 -11.46 12.23 2.36
CA TYR A 225 -12.29 13.39 2.63
C TYR A 225 -12.72 14.09 1.35
N LYS A 226 -13.85 14.79 1.42
CA LYS A 226 -14.42 15.58 0.32
C LYS A 226 -14.99 16.88 0.90
N MET A 227 -14.81 18.00 0.20
CA MET A 227 -15.36 19.30 0.59
C MET A 227 -16.13 19.89 -0.59
N THR A 228 -17.44 20.00 -0.43
CA THR A 228 -18.35 20.51 -1.47
C THR A 228 -19.03 21.83 -1.07
N GLY A 229 -18.69 22.35 0.11
CA GLY A 229 -19.23 23.59 0.64
C GLY A 229 -18.42 24.83 0.23
N SER A 230 -18.31 25.76 1.17
CA SER A 230 -17.64 27.05 0.96
C SER A 230 -16.12 26.89 0.92
N ALA A 231 -15.41 27.71 0.14
CA ALA A 231 -13.94 27.77 0.16
C ALA A 231 -13.35 28.16 1.53
N GLN A 232 -14.18 28.66 2.44
CA GLN A 232 -13.80 29.01 3.80
C GLN A 232 -14.03 27.86 4.81
N ASP A 233 -14.62 26.75 4.38
CA ASP A 233 -14.80 25.55 5.20
C ASP A 233 -13.43 24.96 5.57
N LYS A 234 -13.33 24.40 6.78
CA LYS A 234 -12.08 23.85 7.33
C LYS A 234 -12.31 22.49 7.97
N LEU A 235 -11.37 21.58 7.76
CA LEU A 235 -11.27 20.32 8.49
C LEU A 235 -9.95 20.29 9.26
N VAL A 236 -10.02 20.14 10.57
CA VAL A 236 -8.85 20.16 11.45
C VAL A 236 -8.71 18.81 12.14
N VAL A 237 -7.50 18.25 12.07
CA VAL A 237 -7.13 17.05 12.81
C VAL A 237 -6.49 17.46 14.13
N TRP A 238 -7.01 16.90 15.22
CA TRP A 238 -6.51 17.09 16.57
C TRP A 238 -6.05 15.76 17.17
N ALA A 239 -5.14 15.84 18.14
CA ALA A 239 -4.78 14.75 19.02
C ALA A 239 -5.03 15.14 20.48
N LYS A 240 -5.83 14.34 21.18
CA LYS A 240 -6.14 14.48 22.60
C LYS A 240 -5.34 13.45 23.37
N MET A 241 -4.21 13.88 23.92
CA MET A 241 -3.32 13.03 24.70
C MET A 241 -3.80 12.96 26.15
N ASP A 242 -3.74 11.76 26.73
CA ASP A 242 -4.02 11.47 28.14
C ASP A 242 -2.77 10.81 28.72
N ASP A 243 -2.23 11.40 29.79
CA ASP A 243 -0.99 10.95 30.44
C ASP A 243 -1.15 9.63 31.23
N GLY A 244 -2.31 8.99 31.16
CA GLY A 244 -2.60 7.75 31.86
C GLY A 244 -3.37 7.98 33.15
N THR A 245 -3.29 9.18 33.74
CA THR A 245 -3.99 9.55 35.00
C THR A 245 -5.45 9.88 34.78
N GLY A 246 -5.87 10.11 33.53
CA GLY A 246 -7.22 10.56 33.18
C GLY A 246 -7.53 12.01 33.56
N THR A 247 -6.58 12.71 34.22
CA THR A 247 -6.79 14.06 34.76
C THR A 247 -6.22 15.13 33.85
N VAL A 248 -5.10 14.88 33.18
CA VAL A 248 -4.48 15.81 32.23
C VAL A 248 -4.84 15.39 30.80
N ARG A 249 -5.68 16.20 30.15
CA ARG A 249 -6.03 16.04 28.73
C ARG A 249 -5.46 17.21 27.94
N LYS A 250 -4.47 16.94 27.09
CA LYS A 250 -3.86 17.96 26.23
C LYS A 250 -4.34 17.78 24.79
N MET A 251 -5.09 18.77 24.30
CA MET A 251 -5.41 18.87 22.87
C MET A 251 -4.24 19.50 22.13
N LYS A 252 -3.79 18.86 21.05
CA LYS A 252 -2.78 19.37 20.13
C LYS A 252 -3.38 19.42 18.73
N LYS A 253 -3.36 20.59 18.11
CA LYS A 253 -3.69 20.76 16.70
C LYS A 253 -2.60 20.11 15.87
N ILE A 254 -2.96 19.21 14.95
CA ILE A 254 -2.00 18.48 14.14
C ILE A 254 -1.95 19.04 12.72
N HIS A 255 -3.10 19.12 12.05
CA HIS A 255 -3.17 19.56 10.66
C HIS A 255 -4.47 20.30 10.37
N THR A 256 -4.48 21.17 9.35
CA THR A 256 -5.68 21.84 8.85
C THR A 256 -5.76 21.69 7.35
N PHE A 257 -6.84 21.09 6.89
CA PHE A 257 -7.25 21.04 5.49
C PHE A 257 -8.19 22.20 5.21
N TYR A 258 -7.95 22.86 4.08
CA TYR A 258 -8.76 23.95 3.58
C TYR A 258 -9.55 23.47 2.37
N ALA A 259 -10.76 23.99 2.19
CA ALA A 259 -11.52 23.73 0.99
C ALA A 259 -10.80 24.29 -0.25
N ASP A 260 -10.90 23.56 -1.35
CA ASP A 260 -10.41 23.95 -2.66
C ASP A 260 -11.56 23.86 -3.68
N SER A 261 -11.26 24.13 -4.95
CA SER A 261 -12.24 24.00 -6.03
C SER A 261 -12.54 22.56 -6.43
N GLU A 262 -11.85 21.59 -5.84
CA GLU A 262 -11.98 20.17 -6.17
C GLU A 262 -12.95 19.48 -5.20
N HIS A 263 -14.11 19.14 -5.73
CA HIS A 263 -15.24 18.59 -4.98
C HIS A 263 -15.31 17.07 -4.97
N SER A 264 -14.22 16.38 -5.34
CA SER A 264 -14.12 14.92 -5.35
C SER A 264 -13.38 14.39 -4.13
N TRP A 265 -13.45 13.08 -3.91
CA TRP A 265 -12.74 12.42 -2.82
C TRP A 265 -11.22 12.63 -2.98
N LYS A 266 -10.57 12.88 -1.84
CA LYS A 266 -9.13 13.08 -1.70
C LYS A 266 -8.64 12.25 -0.52
N ILE A 267 -7.44 11.71 -0.64
CA ILE A 267 -6.78 10.99 0.45
C ILE A 267 -5.91 11.95 1.25
N ALA A 268 -6.00 11.87 2.57
CA ALA A 268 -5.14 12.58 3.51
C ALA A 268 -4.20 11.61 4.22
N HIS A 269 -2.98 12.06 4.49
CA HIS A 269 -2.02 11.37 5.36
C HIS A 269 -1.50 12.37 6.38
N VAL A 270 -1.70 12.08 7.66
CA VAL A 270 -1.34 12.96 8.77
C VAL A 270 -0.38 12.23 9.69
N PRO A 271 0.92 12.59 9.69
CA PRO A 271 1.89 11.99 10.59
C PRO A 271 1.60 12.42 12.03
N LEU A 272 1.65 11.44 12.94
CA LEU A 272 1.52 11.63 14.38
C LEU A 272 2.75 11.05 15.08
N GLU A 273 3.17 11.71 16.16
CA GLU A 273 4.26 11.28 17.02
C GLU A 273 3.75 11.28 18.46
N ILE A 274 3.02 10.23 18.82
CA ILE A 274 2.34 10.13 20.12
C ILE A 274 2.75 8.82 20.80
N ASP A 275 3.20 8.89 22.05
CA ASP A 275 3.68 7.74 22.83
C ASP A 275 2.88 7.49 24.12
N VAL A 276 1.72 8.16 24.26
CA VAL A 276 0.75 7.97 25.34
C VAL A 276 -0.61 7.60 24.77
N LYS A 277 -1.54 7.10 25.60
CA LYS A 277 -2.90 6.83 25.15
C LYS A 277 -3.57 8.12 24.67
N PHE A 278 -4.30 8.06 23.56
CA PHE A 278 -4.84 9.28 22.94
C PHE A 278 -6.14 9.02 22.17
N ARG A 279 -6.78 10.11 21.76
CA ARG A 279 -7.82 10.13 20.71
C ARG A 279 -7.37 11.02 19.58
N TYR A 280 -7.56 10.62 18.33
CA TYR A 280 -7.56 11.58 17.24
C TYR A 280 -8.97 12.15 17.09
N ALA A 281 -9.09 13.37 16.58
CA ALA A 281 -10.38 13.99 16.38
C ALA A 281 -10.44 14.83 15.10
N PHE A 282 -11.60 14.83 14.47
CA PHE A 282 -11.93 15.63 13.30
C PHE A 282 -12.85 16.77 13.73
N GLN A 283 -12.33 17.99 13.63
CA GLN A 283 -13.14 19.20 13.78
C GLN A 283 -13.49 19.72 12.39
N ALA A 284 -14.77 19.72 12.04
CA ALA A 284 -15.26 20.49 10.90
C ALA A 284 -15.67 21.88 11.37
N THR A 285 -15.33 22.92 10.60
CA THR A 285 -15.73 24.31 10.88
C THR A 285 -16.38 24.90 9.64
N ARG A 286 -17.58 25.45 9.83
CA ARG A 286 -18.35 26.11 8.76
C ARG A 286 -17.73 27.45 8.39
N GLY A 287 -17.53 27.64 7.09
CA GLY A 287 -17.19 28.92 6.46
C GLY A 287 -18.43 29.79 6.25
N ASP A 288 -18.43 30.58 5.18
CA ASP A 288 -19.60 31.38 4.76
C ASP A 288 -20.70 30.50 4.14
N PRO A 289 -21.86 30.32 4.81
CA PRO A 289 -22.93 29.47 4.33
C PRO A 289 -23.58 29.98 3.04
N THR A 290 -23.53 31.29 2.78
CA THR A 290 -24.14 31.87 1.57
C THR A 290 -23.45 31.43 0.28
N ALA A 291 -22.19 31.01 0.41
CA ALA A 291 -21.37 30.46 -0.67
C ALA A 291 -21.23 28.92 -0.59
N SER A 292 -21.95 28.25 0.32
CA SER A 292 -21.87 26.79 0.47
C SER A 292 -23.05 26.09 -0.21
N THR A 293 -22.74 25.09 -1.04
CA THR A 293 -23.73 24.23 -1.69
C THR A 293 -23.77 22.81 -1.12
N GLY A 294 -22.93 22.49 -0.13
CA GLY A 294 -22.73 21.12 0.33
C GLY A 294 -22.20 20.99 1.77
N GLY A 295 -21.03 20.38 1.93
CA GLY A 295 -20.46 20.13 3.26
C GLY A 295 -19.10 19.47 3.25
N ILE A 296 -18.71 18.95 4.41
CA ILE A 296 -17.46 18.22 4.63
C ILE A 296 -17.80 16.76 4.88
N TYR A 297 -17.12 15.86 4.18
CA TYR A 297 -17.31 14.42 4.24
C TYR A 297 -16.00 13.77 4.65
N ILE A 298 -16.07 12.74 5.50
CA ILE A 298 -14.94 11.87 5.82
C ILE A 298 -15.37 10.40 5.77
N ASP A 299 -14.49 9.55 5.28
CA ASP A 299 -14.70 8.11 5.14
C ASP A 299 -13.36 7.34 5.13
N ASP A 300 -13.42 6.00 5.22
CA ASP A 300 -12.28 5.09 5.10
C ASP A 300 -11.06 5.50 5.96
N ILE A 301 -11.30 5.74 7.25
CA ILE A 301 -10.26 6.11 8.21
C ILE A 301 -9.43 4.87 8.55
N SER A 302 -8.11 5.04 8.57
CA SER A 302 -7.16 4.04 9.07
C SER A 302 -6.05 4.74 9.85
N LEU A 303 -5.65 4.15 10.97
CA LEU A 303 -4.54 4.61 11.78
C LEU A 303 -3.57 3.47 11.98
N THR A 304 -2.36 3.64 11.46
CA THR A 304 -1.28 2.65 11.55
C THR A 304 -0.04 3.22 12.22
N GLU A 305 0.73 2.39 12.90
CA GLU A 305 2.01 2.74 13.52
C GLU A 305 3.16 2.61 12.51
N THR A 306 3.01 3.31 11.38
CA THR A 306 3.96 3.37 10.27
C THR A 306 4.23 4.83 9.90
N HIS A 307 5.26 5.06 9.09
CA HIS A 307 5.47 6.38 8.50
C HIS A 307 4.38 6.67 7.46
N CYS A 308 3.95 7.93 7.39
CA CYS A 308 3.15 8.37 6.25
C CYS A 308 4.03 8.48 4.99
N PRO A 309 3.45 8.23 3.80
CA PRO A 309 4.14 8.47 2.54
C PRO A 309 4.53 9.95 2.42
N ASN A 310 5.75 10.22 1.98
CA ASN A 310 6.27 11.58 1.81
C ASN A 310 5.64 12.27 0.58
N ALA A 311 5.38 11.53 -0.49
CA ALA A 311 4.69 12.03 -1.68
C ALA A 311 3.45 11.19 -2.02
N VAL A 312 2.38 11.89 -2.40
CA VAL A 312 1.12 11.30 -2.87
C VAL A 312 0.77 11.96 -4.19
N TRP A 313 0.54 11.15 -5.22
CA TRP A 313 0.10 11.59 -6.54
C TRP A 313 -1.18 10.88 -6.94
N THR A 314 -2.26 11.64 -7.06
CA THR A 314 -3.55 11.16 -7.56
C THR A 314 -3.68 11.50 -9.04
N ILE A 315 -4.00 10.52 -9.87
CA ILE A 315 -4.28 10.68 -11.29
C ILE A 315 -5.74 10.33 -11.53
N ARG A 316 -6.53 11.34 -11.90
CA ARG A 316 -7.97 11.17 -12.14
C ARG A 316 -8.28 10.68 -13.54
N ASN A 317 -9.44 10.05 -13.68
CA ASN A 317 -9.96 9.51 -14.95
C ASN A 317 -8.98 8.53 -15.63
N PHE A 318 -8.31 7.68 -14.83
CA PHE A 318 -7.19 6.88 -15.30
C PHE A 318 -7.61 5.79 -16.29
N SER A 319 -8.83 5.27 -16.21
CA SER A 319 -9.37 4.30 -17.17
C SER A 319 -9.38 4.88 -18.58
N LYS A 320 -9.87 6.12 -18.74
CA LYS A 320 -9.87 6.81 -20.04
C LYS A 320 -8.45 7.07 -20.55
N ILE A 321 -7.53 7.41 -19.65
CA ILE A 321 -6.10 7.57 -19.99
C ILE A 321 -5.55 6.25 -20.54
N MET A 322 -5.80 5.12 -19.87
CA MET A 322 -5.34 3.80 -20.33
C MET A 322 -5.91 3.42 -21.69
N GLU A 323 -7.19 3.73 -21.96
CA GLU A 323 -7.85 3.44 -23.24
C GLU A 323 -7.27 4.25 -24.40
N MET A 324 -6.93 5.52 -24.16
CA MET A 324 -6.42 6.44 -25.19
C MET A 324 -4.89 6.39 -25.35
N ALA A 325 -4.18 5.85 -24.36
CA ALA A 325 -2.72 5.83 -24.36
C ALA A 325 -2.15 4.89 -25.43
N ASN A 326 -1.03 5.31 -25.99
CA ASN A 326 -0.13 4.46 -26.78
C ASN A 326 1.21 4.29 -26.05
N VAL A 327 2.11 3.48 -26.61
CA VAL A 327 3.42 3.15 -25.98
C VAL A 327 4.36 4.35 -25.76
N ASN A 328 4.06 5.52 -26.34
CA ASN A 328 4.83 6.76 -26.17
C ASN A 328 4.13 7.75 -25.21
N THR A 329 2.94 7.42 -24.71
CA THR A 329 2.19 8.28 -23.80
C THR A 329 2.85 8.24 -22.42
N VAL A 330 3.21 9.41 -21.91
CA VAL A 330 3.84 9.59 -20.60
C VAL A 330 3.09 10.65 -19.81
N LEU A 331 2.94 10.44 -18.51
CA LEU A 331 2.54 11.48 -17.57
C LEU A 331 3.65 11.61 -16.53
N ASP A 332 4.03 12.84 -16.21
CA ASP A 332 5.00 13.14 -15.17
C ASP A 332 4.28 13.79 -13.99
N SER A 333 4.63 13.37 -12.78
CA SER A 333 4.10 13.93 -11.55
C SER A 333 4.59 15.37 -11.34
N PRO A 334 3.94 16.13 -10.45
CA PRO A 334 4.56 17.30 -9.83
C PRO A 334 5.89 16.94 -9.17
N ARG A 335 6.71 17.96 -8.90
CA ARG A 335 7.94 17.81 -8.12
C ARG A 335 7.60 17.63 -6.65
N PHE A 336 8.18 16.60 -6.04
CA PHE A 336 8.17 16.34 -4.60
C PHE A 336 9.56 16.55 -4.03
N TYR A 337 9.65 16.62 -2.69
CA TYR A 337 10.91 16.73 -1.97
C TYR A 337 11.04 15.63 -0.94
N SER A 338 12.22 15.02 -0.86
CA SER A 338 12.52 14.08 0.22
C SER A 338 12.67 14.82 1.54
N ARG A 339 12.67 14.07 2.66
CA ARG A 339 12.92 14.66 3.99
C ARG A 339 14.27 15.37 4.09
N GLU A 340 15.25 14.93 3.30
CA GLU A 340 16.59 15.52 3.24
C GLU A 340 16.68 16.71 2.27
N GLY A 341 15.70 16.87 1.38
CA GLY A 341 15.59 18.00 0.47
C GLY A 341 15.88 17.72 -1.00
N TYR A 342 16.11 16.46 -1.41
CA TYR A 342 16.26 16.13 -2.84
C TYR A 342 14.92 16.30 -3.56
N GLY A 343 14.93 17.02 -4.68
CA GLY A 343 13.78 17.08 -5.57
C GLY A 343 13.63 15.77 -6.34
N TYR A 344 12.42 15.23 -6.44
CA TYR A 344 12.14 14.02 -7.23
C TYR A 344 10.74 14.04 -7.85
N GLY A 345 10.52 13.12 -8.79
CA GLY A 345 9.23 12.93 -9.47
C GLY A 345 9.05 11.51 -9.95
N ILE A 346 7.82 11.21 -10.37
CA ILE A 346 7.38 9.92 -10.87
C ILE A 346 6.92 10.11 -12.32
N ARG A 347 7.32 9.19 -13.18
CA ARG A 347 6.81 9.05 -14.54
C ARG A 347 5.96 7.80 -14.64
N ILE A 348 4.77 7.92 -15.19
CA ILE A 348 3.90 6.80 -15.53
C ILE A 348 3.80 6.67 -17.05
N MET A 349 3.86 5.43 -17.51
CA MET A 349 3.53 5.02 -18.87
C MET A 349 2.26 4.17 -18.79
N PRO A 350 1.07 4.71 -19.12
CA PRO A 350 -0.19 3.98 -18.99
C PRO A 350 -0.25 2.71 -19.86
N LEU A 351 0.52 2.67 -20.95
CA LEU A 351 0.74 1.48 -21.76
C LEU A 351 2.23 1.36 -22.07
N THR A 352 2.84 0.23 -21.71
CA THR A 352 4.23 -0.06 -22.09
C THR A 352 4.30 -1.01 -23.28
N SER A 353 5.50 -1.17 -23.84
CA SER A 353 5.75 -2.15 -24.90
C SER A 353 5.85 -3.59 -24.38
N TYR A 354 5.65 -3.81 -23.08
CA TYR A 354 5.72 -5.13 -22.46
C TYR A 354 4.33 -5.68 -22.22
N SER A 355 4.13 -6.94 -22.60
CA SER A 355 2.93 -7.71 -22.29
C SER A 355 3.32 -9.15 -21.97
N ASP A 356 2.43 -9.86 -21.28
CA ASP A 356 2.51 -11.30 -21.09
C ASP A 356 1.12 -11.93 -21.26
N TYR A 357 0.95 -13.17 -20.79
CA TYR A 357 -0.32 -13.90 -20.88
C TYR A 357 -1.49 -13.20 -20.15
N THR A 358 -1.21 -12.29 -19.21
CA THR A 358 -2.22 -11.47 -18.52
C THR A 358 -2.54 -10.16 -19.25
N GLY A 359 -1.85 -9.87 -20.35
CA GLY A 359 -2.06 -8.71 -21.20
C GLY A 359 -1.07 -7.58 -20.93
N ASN A 360 -1.59 -6.34 -20.99
CA ASN A 360 -0.80 -5.11 -20.97
C ASN A 360 -0.43 -4.65 -19.55
N TYR A 361 0.59 -3.81 -19.48
CA TYR A 361 1.12 -3.27 -18.23
C TYR A 361 1.19 -1.75 -18.24
N VAL A 362 1.05 -1.18 -17.04
CA VAL A 362 1.48 0.19 -16.72
C VAL A 362 2.94 0.13 -16.23
N GLY A 363 3.74 1.08 -16.68
CA GLY A 363 5.12 1.27 -16.23
C GLY A 363 5.24 2.46 -15.29
N LEU A 364 6.04 2.33 -14.24
CA LEU A 364 6.35 3.40 -13.29
C LEU A 364 7.86 3.58 -13.19
N TYR A 365 8.29 4.84 -13.22
CA TYR A 365 9.70 5.22 -13.19
C TYR A 365 9.92 6.40 -12.25
N PHE A 366 10.99 6.34 -11.48
CA PHE A 366 11.45 7.40 -10.60
C PHE A 366 12.51 8.26 -11.31
N HIS A 367 12.55 9.55 -11.00
CA HIS A 367 13.63 10.43 -11.44
C HIS A 367 13.91 11.52 -10.40
N LEU A 368 15.15 11.99 -10.33
CA LEU A 368 15.50 13.20 -9.59
C LEU A 368 15.15 14.44 -10.40
N THR A 369 14.81 15.53 -9.71
CA THR A 369 14.51 16.82 -10.32
C THR A 369 15.36 17.90 -9.68
N SER A 370 15.71 18.94 -10.44
CA SER A 370 16.43 20.06 -9.87
C SER A 370 15.53 20.80 -8.89
N GLY A 371 16.04 21.08 -7.70
CA GLY A 371 15.33 21.73 -6.60
C GLY A 371 16.06 22.95 -6.04
N GLU A 372 15.38 23.65 -5.13
CA GLU A 372 15.96 24.82 -4.45
C GLU A 372 17.11 24.46 -3.49
N ASN A 373 17.16 23.21 -3.03
CA ASN A 373 18.14 22.72 -2.06
C ASN A 373 19.42 22.18 -2.75
N ASP A 374 19.44 22.07 -4.08
CA ASP A 374 20.47 21.34 -4.83
C ASP A 374 21.91 21.80 -4.55
N ALA A 375 22.10 23.06 -4.14
CA ALA A 375 23.39 23.65 -3.82
C ALA A 375 24.05 23.03 -2.57
N VAL A 376 23.26 22.50 -1.63
CA VAL A 376 23.75 21.85 -0.40
C VAL A 376 23.62 20.33 -0.43
N MET A 377 22.90 19.79 -1.41
CA MET A 377 22.75 18.34 -1.60
C MET A 377 24.07 17.71 -2.10
N LYS A 378 24.28 16.45 -1.73
CA LYS A 378 25.44 15.67 -2.20
C LYS A 378 25.11 14.99 -3.52
N TRP A 379 26.06 15.02 -4.44
CA TRP A 379 25.87 14.46 -5.78
C TRP A 379 27.08 13.61 -6.19
N PRO A 380 26.87 12.46 -6.87
CA PRO A 380 25.59 11.82 -7.16
C PRO A 380 24.86 11.39 -5.86
N ALA A 381 23.53 11.35 -5.90
CA ALA A 381 22.73 10.88 -4.78
C ALA A 381 22.86 9.35 -4.71
N VAL A 382 23.71 8.83 -3.82
CA VAL A 382 24.03 7.40 -3.70
C VAL A 382 23.49 6.85 -2.38
N ASN A 383 23.10 5.57 -2.36
CA ASN A 383 22.55 4.85 -1.20
C ASN A 383 21.21 5.37 -0.70
N HIS A 384 20.41 5.98 -1.56
CA HIS A 384 19.04 6.36 -1.20
C HIS A 384 18.06 5.37 -1.83
N GLN A 385 17.08 4.93 -1.07
CA GLN A 385 16.03 4.05 -1.56
C GLN A 385 14.83 4.89 -2.01
N ALA A 386 14.43 4.72 -3.27
CA ALA A 386 13.16 5.21 -3.79
C ALA A 386 12.15 4.07 -3.77
N THR A 387 11.04 4.22 -3.04
CA THR A 387 9.94 3.26 -2.99
C THR A 387 8.73 3.84 -3.66
N LEU A 388 8.21 3.16 -4.68
CA LEU A 388 6.98 3.52 -5.39
C LEU A 388 5.89 2.52 -5.02
N VAL A 389 4.70 3.01 -4.70
CA VAL A 389 3.54 2.18 -4.36
C VAL A 389 2.33 2.62 -5.18
N VAL A 390 1.69 1.70 -5.90
CA VAL A 390 0.35 1.91 -6.46
C VAL A 390 -0.65 1.33 -5.48
N MET A 391 -1.47 2.19 -4.89
CA MET A 391 -2.35 1.85 -3.76
C MET A 391 -3.56 1.04 -4.22
N ASP A 392 -3.75 -0.13 -3.61
CA ASP A 392 -5.05 -0.82 -3.61
C ASP A 392 -5.96 -0.10 -2.60
N GLN A 393 -7.04 0.53 -3.05
CA GLN A 393 -7.86 1.45 -2.25
C GLN A 393 -8.99 0.72 -1.50
N ASP A 394 -8.70 -0.51 -1.04
CA ASP A 394 -9.62 -1.27 -0.20
C ASP A 394 -9.90 -0.49 1.11
N PRO A 395 -11.17 -0.38 1.54
CA PRO A 395 -11.51 0.26 2.81
C PRO A 395 -10.87 -0.47 4.01
N ASP A 396 -10.67 -1.79 3.90
CA ASP A 396 -9.96 -2.57 4.91
C ASP A 396 -8.46 -2.62 4.59
N ILE A 397 -7.64 -1.95 5.41
CA ILE A 397 -6.20 -1.88 5.20
C ILE A 397 -5.54 -3.26 5.27
N LEU A 398 -6.15 -4.22 5.96
CA LEU A 398 -5.69 -5.60 6.05
C LEU A 398 -5.95 -6.41 4.77
N GLN A 399 -6.77 -5.89 3.85
CA GLN A 399 -7.10 -6.53 2.57
C GLN A 399 -6.41 -5.84 1.38
N ARG A 400 -5.72 -4.72 1.60
CA ARG A 400 -5.01 -3.99 0.55
C ARG A 400 -3.81 -4.79 0.07
N MET A 401 -3.81 -5.15 -1.22
CA MET A 401 -2.67 -5.79 -1.87
C MET A 401 -1.97 -4.78 -2.78
N SER A 402 -1.41 -3.72 -2.20
CA SER A 402 -0.82 -2.62 -2.97
C SER A 402 0.46 -3.06 -3.69
N SER A 403 0.62 -2.69 -4.97
CA SER A 403 1.83 -3.02 -5.73
C SER A 403 2.96 -2.07 -5.33
N ALA A 404 4.04 -2.61 -4.79
CA ALA A 404 5.17 -1.83 -4.31
C ALA A 404 6.49 -2.31 -4.92
N ARG A 405 7.35 -1.38 -5.34
CA ARG A 405 8.73 -1.67 -5.73
C ARG A 405 9.68 -0.59 -5.24
N SER A 406 10.90 -1.01 -4.91
CA SER A 406 11.96 -0.13 -4.46
C SER A 406 13.17 -0.24 -5.39
N LEU A 407 13.87 0.87 -5.59
CA LEU A 407 15.20 0.91 -6.21
C LEU A 407 16.13 1.67 -5.28
N THR A 408 17.43 1.36 -5.34
CA THR A 408 18.45 2.11 -4.58
C THR A 408 19.34 2.84 -5.57
N THR A 409 19.59 4.12 -5.32
CA THR A 409 20.46 4.94 -6.17
C THR A 409 21.93 4.58 -5.94
N ASP A 410 22.70 4.55 -7.03
CA ASP A 410 24.08 4.07 -7.05
C ASP A 410 24.97 4.89 -8.00
N LEU A 411 26.13 4.35 -8.37
CA LEU A 411 27.06 5.00 -9.31
C LEU A 411 26.83 4.58 -10.77
N THR A 412 25.65 4.07 -11.12
CA THR A 412 25.31 3.70 -12.50
C THR A 412 25.45 4.90 -13.44
N THR A 413 26.07 4.69 -14.59
CA THR A 413 26.26 5.70 -15.63
C THR A 413 25.31 5.47 -16.80
N THR A 414 24.87 6.55 -17.44
CA THR A 414 24.14 6.51 -18.71
C THR A 414 25.08 6.16 -19.88
N SER A 415 24.52 5.90 -21.07
CA SER A 415 25.30 5.63 -22.29
C SER A 415 26.31 6.73 -22.63
N ASP A 416 26.03 7.96 -22.20
CA ASP A 416 26.83 9.14 -22.51
C ASP A 416 27.92 9.39 -21.44
N GLY A 417 28.09 8.46 -20.49
CA GLY A 417 29.12 8.50 -19.46
C GLY A 417 28.80 9.39 -18.24
N GLN A 418 27.60 9.95 -18.16
CA GLN A 418 27.16 10.75 -17.02
C GLN A 418 26.55 9.86 -15.93
N PHE A 419 26.68 10.23 -14.65
CA PHE A 419 26.02 9.50 -13.56
C PHE A 419 24.51 9.67 -13.64
N LEU A 420 23.77 8.57 -13.54
CA LEU A 420 22.30 8.53 -13.62
C LEU A 420 21.64 9.40 -12.54
N TRP A 421 22.24 9.40 -11.35
CA TRP A 421 21.74 10.09 -10.15
C TRP A 421 22.54 11.35 -9.80
N ASP A 422 23.22 11.98 -10.76
CA ASP A 422 23.85 13.30 -10.57
C ASP A 422 22.81 14.42 -10.53
N ASN A 423 23.27 15.63 -10.22
CA ASN A 423 22.45 16.83 -10.15
C ASN A 423 21.69 17.03 -11.49
N PRO A 424 20.34 17.05 -11.47
CA PRO A 424 19.54 17.19 -12.69
C PRO A 424 19.80 18.48 -13.47
N SER A 425 20.26 19.57 -12.85
CA SER A 425 20.68 20.77 -13.58
C SER A 425 21.90 20.54 -14.48
N LYS A 426 22.70 19.50 -14.23
CA LYS A 426 23.88 19.12 -15.04
C LYS A 426 23.55 18.04 -16.06
N VAL A 427 22.79 17.03 -15.67
CA VAL A 427 22.57 15.80 -16.46
C VAL A 427 21.15 15.64 -16.99
N GLY A 428 20.23 16.48 -16.53
CA GLY A 428 18.80 16.40 -16.83
C GLY A 428 18.37 17.24 -18.02
N LYS A 429 17.09 17.11 -18.37
CA LYS A 429 16.41 17.89 -19.41
C LYS A 429 15.46 18.89 -18.77
N TYR A 430 15.47 20.13 -19.25
CA TYR A 430 14.55 21.16 -18.77
C TYR A 430 13.10 20.79 -19.12
N ASP A 431 12.24 20.79 -18.12
CA ASP A 431 10.80 20.62 -18.27
C ASP A 431 10.06 21.93 -17.93
N PRO A 432 9.37 22.54 -18.91
CA PRO A 432 8.64 23.78 -18.70
C PRO A 432 7.45 23.67 -17.73
N ALA A 433 6.85 22.50 -17.57
CA ALA A 433 5.67 22.31 -16.73
C ALA A 433 6.01 22.35 -15.24
N CYS A 434 7.17 21.86 -14.82
CA CYS A 434 7.67 22.02 -13.44
C CYS A 434 8.64 23.20 -13.26
N GLN A 435 9.05 23.87 -14.35
CA GLN A 435 10.15 24.84 -14.35
C GLN A 435 11.42 24.27 -13.68
N CYS A 436 11.72 23.03 -13.99
CA CYS A 436 12.79 22.25 -13.35
C CYS A 436 13.49 21.35 -14.37
N TYR A 437 14.72 20.94 -14.10
CA TYR A 437 15.40 19.91 -14.88
C TYR A 437 15.02 18.54 -14.33
N ARG A 438 14.59 17.62 -15.20
CA ARG A 438 14.35 16.21 -14.84
C ARG A 438 15.55 15.36 -15.26
N GLY A 439 16.08 14.60 -14.31
CA GLY A 439 17.04 13.54 -14.59
C GLY A 439 16.43 12.42 -15.45
N THR A 440 17.26 11.45 -15.83
CA THR A 440 16.79 10.27 -16.54
C THR A 440 15.90 9.42 -15.63
N SER A 441 14.77 8.95 -16.14
CA SER A 441 13.85 8.11 -15.37
C SER A 441 14.29 6.64 -15.37
N TRP A 442 14.25 6.00 -14.21
CA TRP A 442 14.57 4.60 -14.01
C TRP A 442 13.46 3.89 -13.24
N GLY A 443 13.15 2.64 -13.60
CA GLY A 443 12.05 1.90 -12.99
C GLY A 443 11.63 0.71 -13.82
N TRP A 444 10.33 0.42 -13.82
CA TRP A 444 9.82 -0.87 -14.30
C TRP A 444 8.73 -0.69 -15.34
N ARG A 445 8.93 -1.31 -16.51
CA ARG A 445 7.92 -1.36 -17.59
C ARG A 445 6.74 -2.29 -17.30
N ASN A 446 6.88 -3.17 -16.31
CA ASN A 446 5.90 -4.18 -15.92
C ASN A 446 5.49 -3.98 -14.45
N PHE A 447 5.20 -2.74 -14.06
CA PHE A 447 4.97 -2.39 -12.65
C PHE A 447 3.65 -2.97 -12.13
N ILE A 448 2.56 -2.73 -12.85
CA ILE A 448 1.23 -3.26 -12.51
C ILE A 448 0.47 -3.66 -13.78
N LYS A 449 -0.24 -4.79 -13.71
CA LYS A 449 -1.05 -5.31 -14.82
C LYS A 449 -2.28 -4.45 -15.02
N HIS A 450 -2.66 -4.26 -16.28
CA HIS A 450 -3.99 -3.74 -16.63
C HIS A 450 -5.11 -4.63 -16.08
N PHE A 451 -4.87 -5.94 -15.98
CA PHE A 451 -5.78 -6.89 -15.37
C PHE A 451 -6.04 -6.57 -13.89
N ASP A 452 -4.99 -6.40 -13.08
CA ASP A 452 -5.11 -6.13 -11.64
C ASP A 452 -5.75 -4.77 -11.39
N LEU A 453 -5.38 -3.74 -12.17
CA LEU A 453 -5.96 -2.40 -12.10
C LEU A 453 -7.49 -2.39 -12.24
N ARG A 454 -8.04 -3.27 -13.08
CA ARG A 454 -9.50 -3.39 -13.31
C ARG A 454 -10.18 -4.32 -12.31
N ARG A 455 -9.46 -5.29 -11.74
CA ARG A 455 -10.04 -6.34 -10.89
C ARG A 455 -10.14 -5.92 -9.42
N ARG A 456 -9.11 -5.22 -8.91
CA ARG A 456 -9.01 -4.79 -7.51
C ARG A 456 -9.41 -3.32 -7.33
N ASN A 457 -9.21 -2.74 -6.15
CA ASN A 457 -9.59 -1.37 -5.85
C ASN A 457 -8.47 -0.35 -6.18
N TYR A 458 -7.62 -0.64 -7.17
CA TYR A 458 -6.60 0.33 -7.60
C TYR A 458 -7.20 1.56 -8.29
N LEU A 459 -8.28 1.36 -9.04
CA LEU A 459 -9.06 2.41 -9.68
C LEU A 459 -10.40 2.55 -8.94
N LYS A 460 -10.45 3.53 -8.03
CA LYS A 460 -11.60 3.86 -7.19
C LYS A 460 -11.97 5.31 -7.50
N ASP A 461 -13.22 5.55 -7.90
CA ASP A 461 -13.69 6.82 -8.51
C ASP A 461 -12.93 7.19 -9.79
N ASP A 462 -12.44 6.16 -10.50
CA ASP A 462 -11.49 6.27 -11.61
C ASP A 462 -10.18 7.02 -11.28
N ASP A 463 -9.86 7.14 -9.99
CA ASP A 463 -8.61 7.69 -9.50
C ASP A 463 -7.59 6.57 -9.28
N LEU A 464 -6.37 6.80 -9.76
CA LEU A 464 -5.18 6.02 -9.42
C LEU A 464 -4.35 6.79 -8.41
N ILE A 465 -4.05 6.19 -7.26
CA ILE A 465 -3.24 6.81 -6.21
C ILE A 465 -1.86 6.15 -6.15
N ILE A 466 -0.82 6.97 -6.26
CA ILE A 466 0.58 6.56 -6.22
C ILE A 466 1.26 7.22 -5.03
N PHE A 467 1.94 6.44 -4.21
CA PHE A 467 2.84 6.93 -3.18
C PHE A 467 4.29 6.83 -3.62
N ALA A 468 5.10 7.78 -3.17
CA ALA A 468 6.54 7.70 -3.35
C ALA A 468 7.31 8.23 -2.13
N ASP A 469 8.34 7.48 -1.77
CA ASP A 469 9.29 7.82 -0.73
C ASP A 469 10.70 7.78 -1.31
N PHE A 470 11.57 8.69 -0.85
CA PHE A 470 12.98 8.72 -1.20
C PHE A 470 13.79 9.03 0.05
N GLU A 471 14.49 8.03 0.59
CA GLU A 471 15.12 8.10 1.91
C GLU A 471 16.55 7.54 1.87
N ASP A 472 17.47 8.17 2.59
CA ASP A 472 18.83 7.64 2.79
C ASP A 472 18.79 6.31 3.55
N LEU A 473 19.48 5.31 3.02
CA LEU A 473 19.73 4.05 3.70
C LEU A 473 20.89 4.27 4.68
N ILE A 474 20.62 4.89 5.83
CA ILE A 474 21.54 4.85 6.97
C ILE A 474 21.50 3.44 7.58
N LEU A 475 22.01 2.45 6.84
CA LEU A 475 22.44 1.19 7.41
C LEU A 475 23.87 1.41 7.93
N PRO A 476 24.21 0.96 9.14
CA PRO A 476 25.61 0.88 9.55
C PRO A 476 26.33 -0.07 8.59
N GLN A 477 27.02 0.47 7.58
CA GLN A 477 27.84 -0.21 6.57
C GLN A 477 27.74 -1.75 6.59
N CYS A 478 26.60 -2.30 6.17
CA CYS A 478 26.56 -3.71 5.83
C CYS A 478 27.30 -3.85 4.50
N LYS A 479 28.51 -4.41 4.57
CA LYS A 479 29.37 -4.69 3.41
C LYS A 479 28.53 -5.33 2.31
N GLN A 480 28.67 -4.84 1.08
CA GLN A 480 27.99 -5.26 -0.17
C GLN A 480 28.25 -6.73 -0.60
N ASN A 481 28.60 -7.64 0.31
CA ASN A 481 28.78 -9.07 0.06
C ASN A 481 28.33 -9.89 1.26
N SER A 482 27.06 -9.79 1.64
CA SER A 482 26.51 -10.64 2.70
C SER A 482 25.19 -11.26 2.28
N SER A 483 25.20 -12.60 2.15
CA SER A 483 24.04 -13.43 2.44
C SER A 483 23.45 -12.96 3.78
N PHE A 484 22.19 -12.55 3.79
CA PHE A 484 21.49 -12.28 5.04
C PHE A 484 20.99 -13.61 5.61
N SER A 485 21.41 -13.94 6.83
CA SER A 485 20.76 -14.99 7.63
C SER A 485 19.76 -14.28 8.53
N ILE A 486 18.48 -14.61 8.37
CA ILE A 486 17.42 -14.18 9.28
C ILE A 486 17.30 -15.29 10.33
N ASP A 487 17.55 -14.95 11.59
CA ASP A 487 17.26 -15.87 12.69
C ASP A 487 15.75 -15.90 12.95
N ILE A 488 15.10 -16.92 12.41
CA ILE A 488 13.64 -17.13 12.50
C ILE A 488 13.20 -17.29 13.96
N THR A 489 14.06 -17.74 14.88
CA THR A 489 13.68 -17.87 16.30
C THR A 489 13.33 -16.52 16.95
N SER A 490 13.81 -15.39 16.40
CA SER A 490 13.43 -14.05 16.85
C SER A 490 12.03 -13.62 16.39
N LEU A 491 11.50 -14.17 15.30
CA LEU A 491 10.15 -13.91 14.78
C LEU A 491 9.07 -14.68 15.58
N ILE A 492 9.45 -15.80 16.19
CA ILE A 492 8.52 -16.74 16.85
C ILE A 492 8.39 -16.49 18.37
N LYS A 493 9.21 -15.61 18.97
CA LYS A 493 9.14 -15.32 20.42
C LYS A 493 7.91 -14.45 20.78
N THR A 494 6.78 -15.10 21.01
CA THR A 494 5.74 -14.60 21.91
C THR A 494 5.96 -15.19 23.30
N GLU A 495 6.70 -14.49 24.15
CA GLU A 495 6.56 -14.69 25.60
C GLU A 495 5.20 -14.14 26.01
N VAL A 496 4.20 -15.02 26.08
CA VAL A 496 2.96 -14.74 26.80
C VAL A 496 3.32 -14.69 28.30
N PRO A 497 3.14 -13.56 29.00
CA PRO A 497 3.29 -13.56 30.45
C PRO A 497 2.16 -14.41 31.02
N ILE A 498 2.51 -15.56 31.60
CA ILE A 498 1.59 -16.31 32.45
C ILE A 498 1.31 -15.43 33.66
N VAL A 499 0.14 -14.79 33.68
CA VAL A 499 -0.39 -14.14 34.88
C VAL A 499 -0.75 -15.27 35.85
N SER A 500 0.13 -15.56 36.80
CA SER A 500 -0.20 -16.39 37.94
C SER A 500 -1.14 -15.61 38.85
N HIS A 501 -2.41 -15.99 38.89
CA HIS A 501 -3.28 -15.61 40.00
C HIS A 501 -2.89 -16.44 41.23
N GLY A 502 -2.32 -15.77 42.23
CA GLY A 502 -2.21 -16.26 43.60
C GLY A 502 -3.37 -15.80 44.45
#